data_AF-A0A6V8KS06-F1
#
_entry.id   AF-A0A6V8KS06-F1
#
_cell.length_a   1.000
_cell.length_b   1.000
_cell.length_c   1.000
_cell.angle_alpha   90.00
_cell.angle_beta   90.00
_cell.angle_gamma   90.00
#
_symmetry.space_group_name_H-M   'P 1'
#
loop_
_entity.id
_entity.type
_entity.pdbx_description
1 polymer ?
#
loop_
_entity_poly.entity_id
_entity_poly.type
_entity_poly.pdbx_seq_one_letter_code
_entity_poly.pdbx_strand_id
1 'polypeptide(L)'
;MLDAVALPAGVLEPQPSGAAGWLFAKQGLLVRAGTAVEVGVAPEAAGDVRIGWGSPGPEGALIRVPACPSGNEWLAFAGGYTVRGPVCVPLVVRAHGRQERARVSVGAAC
;
A
#
# COMPACT_ATOMS: atom_id res chain seq x y z
N MET A 1 -3.57 -1.95 -11.80
CA MET A 1 -4.83 -1.41 -11.25
C MET A 1 -4.97 0.03 -11.71
N LEU A 2 -6.11 0.40 -12.30
CA LEU A 2 -6.37 1.73 -12.89
C LEU A 2 -5.28 2.27 -13.85
N ASP A 3 -4.42 1.40 -14.40
CA ASP A 3 -3.16 1.76 -15.09
C ASP A 3 -2.24 2.74 -14.33
N ALA A 4 -2.42 2.87 -13.01
CA ALA A 4 -1.73 3.86 -12.18
C ALA A 4 -0.96 3.25 -11.02
N VAL A 5 -1.35 2.05 -10.57
CA VAL A 5 -0.75 1.36 -9.41
C VAL A 5 -0.57 -0.13 -9.73
N ALA A 6 0.57 -0.69 -9.33
CA ALA A 6 0.77 -2.14 -9.24
C ALA A 6 0.75 -2.60 -7.79
N LEU A 7 -0.03 -3.64 -7.52
CA LEU A 7 -0.14 -4.32 -6.22
C LEU A 7 0.39 -5.75 -6.34
N PRO A 8 0.91 -6.35 -5.26
CA PRO A 8 1.39 -7.73 -5.29
C PRO A 8 0.25 -8.72 -5.54
N ALA A 9 0.58 -9.84 -6.20
CA ALA A 9 -0.36 -10.94 -6.45
C ALA A 9 -0.19 -12.13 -5.48
N GLY A 10 0.93 -12.21 -4.77
CA GLY A 10 1.25 -13.29 -3.83
C GLY A 10 0.92 -12.97 -2.37
N VAL A 11 1.08 -13.97 -1.50
CA VAL A 11 1.04 -13.77 -0.04
C VAL A 11 2.37 -13.14 0.38
N LEU A 12 2.28 -11.99 1.04
CA LEU A 12 3.44 -11.34 1.63
C LEU A 12 3.75 -11.97 2.98
N GLU A 13 5.03 -12.18 3.28
CA GLU A 13 5.51 -12.71 4.56
C GLU A 13 5.72 -11.56 5.57
N PRO A 14 4.91 -11.46 6.64
CA PRO A 14 5.09 -10.46 7.67
C PRO A 14 6.14 -10.91 8.70
N GLN A 15 6.99 -9.99 9.14
CA GLN A 15 8.04 -10.20 10.15
C GLN A 15 7.84 -9.26 11.34
N PRO A 16 8.37 -9.54 12.54
CA PRO A 16 8.32 -8.58 13.65
C PRO A 16 8.85 -7.20 13.24
N SER A 17 8.05 -6.15 13.46
CA SER A 17 8.41 -4.78 13.02
C SER A 17 9.38 -4.07 13.96
N GLY A 18 9.64 -4.64 15.13
CA GLY A 18 10.30 -3.98 16.27
C GLY A 18 9.34 -3.23 17.19
N ALA A 19 8.10 -2.97 16.77
CA ALA A 19 7.03 -2.48 17.64
C ALA A 19 6.20 -3.64 18.21
N ALA A 20 5.90 -3.61 19.50
CA ALA A 20 5.16 -4.67 20.17
C ALA A 20 3.77 -4.89 19.56
N GLY A 21 3.46 -6.14 19.20
CA GLY A 21 2.17 -6.52 18.62
C GLY A 21 1.95 -6.05 17.18
N TRP A 22 3.01 -5.66 16.47
CA TRP A 22 2.96 -5.30 15.05
C TRP A 22 3.95 -6.14 14.25
N LEU A 23 3.51 -6.54 13.06
CA LEU A 23 4.31 -7.18 12.04
C LEU A 23 4.44 -6.24 10.85
N PHE A 24 5.52 -6.37 10.09
CA PHE A 24 5.79 -5.62 8.88
C PHE A 24 6.05 -6.57 7.71
N ALA A 25 5.34 -6.36 6.60
CA ALA A 25 5.55 -7.04 5.34
C ALA A 25 6.12 -6.03 4.33
N LYS A 26 7.38 -6.24 3.93
CA LYS A 26 8.06 -5.37 2.95
C LYS A 26 7.47 -5.59 1.57
N GLN A 27 7.07 -4.50 0.92
CA GLN A 27 6.56 -4.53 -0.45
C GLN A 27 6.83 -3.19 -1.14
N GLY A 28 7.39 -3.22 -2.35
CA GLY A 28 7.49 -2.02 -3.17
C GLY A 28 6.12 -1.56 -3.67
N LEU A 29 5.87 -0.26 -3.63
CA LEU A 29 4.72 0.36 -4.30
C LEU A 29 5.20 0.90 -5.65
N LEU A 30 4.57 0.47 -6.74
CA LEU A 30 4.80 1.02 -8.07
C LEU A 30 3.64 1.94 -8.45
N VAL A 31 3.97 3.18 -8.78
CA VAL A 31 3.01 4.21 -9.24
C VAL A 31 3.45 4.73 -10.59
N ARG A 32 2.50 4.95 -11.51
CA ARG A 32 2.79 5.55 -12.80
C ARG A 32 3.06 7.05 -12.65
N ALA A 33 4.15 7.53 -13.24
CA ALA A 33 4.48 8.94 -13.36
C ALA A 33 3.33 9.77 -13.99
N GLY A 34 3.30 11.07 -13.70
CA GLY A 34 2.26 11.98 -14.23
C GLY A 34 0.84 11.76 -13.69
N THR A 35 0.61 10.76 -12.83
CA THR A 35 -0.72 10.43 -12.28
C THR A 35 -0.74 10.62 -10.77
N ALA A 36 -1.69 11.41 -10.27
CA ALA A 36 -1.96 11.48 -8.84
C ALA A 36 -2.67 10.20 -8.38
N VAL A 37 -2.16 9.62 -7.30
CA VAL A 37 -2.65 8.37 -6.73
C VAL A 37 -2.90 8.51 -5.24
N GLU A 38 -4.04 8.00 -4.78
CA GLU A 38 -4.26 7.71 -3.37
C GLU A 38 -4.36 6.20 -3.15
N VAL A 39 -3.69 5.70 -2.11
CA VAL A 39 -3.86 4.32 -1.63
C VAL A 39 -4.24 4.39 -0.17
N GLY A 40 -5.44 3.93 0.17
CA GLY A 40 -5.96 3.93 1.53
C GLY A 40 -6.32 2.53 2.01
N VAL A 41 -6.19 2.31 3.31
CA VAL A 41 -6.78 1.17 4.03
C VAL A 41 -8.29 1.43 4.16
N ALA A 42 -9.11 0.42 3.91
CA ALA A 42 -10.56 0.56 4.09
C ALA A 42 -10.89 0.83 5.58
N PRO A 43 -11.89 1.68 5.89
CA PRO A 43 -12.16 2.14 7.26
C PRO A 43 -12.29 1.01 8.29
N GLU A 44 -12.89 -0.11 7.89
CA GLU A 44 -13.06 -1.31 8.73
C GLU A 44 -11.76 -1.93 9.25
N ALA A 45 -10.61 -1.63 8.61
CA ALA A 45 -9.30 -2.20 8.95
C ALA A 45 -8.30 -1.15 9.46
N ALA A 46 -8.66 0.14 9.52
CA ALA A 46 -7.72 1.23 9.83
C ALA A 46 -7.13 1.20 11.25
N GLY A 47 -7.71 0.41 12.17
CA GLY A 47 -7.16 0.19 13.52
C GLY A 47 -6.06 -0.86 13.59
N ASP A 48 -6.10 -1.84 12.68
CA ASP A 48 -5.25 -3.05 12.72
C ASP A 48 -4.27 -3.14 11.54
N VAL A 49 -4.41 -2.23 10.58
CA VAL A 49 -3.59 -2.14 9.38
C VAL A 49 -3.12 -0.71 9.17
N ARG A 50 -1.83 -0.58 8.89
CA ARG A 50 -1.20 0.65 8.41
C ARG A 50 -0.38 0.35 7.17
N ILE A 51 -0.15 1.38 6.40
CA ILE A 51 0.63 1.38 5.17
C ILE A 51 1.63 2.52 5.22
N GLY A 52 2.79 2.33 4.58
CA GLY A 52 3.81 3.35 4.53
C GLY A 52 4.83 3.09 3.42
N TRP A 53 5.10 4.13 2.62
CA TRP A 53 6.12 4.13 1.57
C TRP A 53 6.88 5.46 1.57
N GLY A 54 8.19 5.39 1.35
CA GLY A 54 9.13 6.52 1.51
C GLY A 54 10.07 6.35 2.70
N SER A 55 11.18 7.08 2.73
CA SER A 55 12.14 7.05 3.84
C SER A 55 12.69 8.45 4.18
N PRO A 56 12.23 9.07 5.29
CA PRO A 56 11.08 8.66 6.09
C PRO A 56 9.78 8.93 5.31
N GLY A 57 8.91 7.92 5.19
CA GLY A 57 7.57 8.04 4.62
C GLY A 57 6.52 8.02 5.73
N PRO A 58 5.34 8.65 5.53
CA PRO A 58 4.28 8.58 6.53
C PRO A 58 3.79 7.13 6.69
N GLU A 59 3.74 6.63 7.92
CA GLU A 59 2.98 5.42 8.26
C GLU A 59 1.58 5.84 8.69
N GLY A 60 0.55 5.25 8.08
CA GLY A 60 -0.83 5.59 8.41
C GLY A 60 -1.85 4.76 7.63
N ALA A 61 -3.08 5.24 7.53
CA ALA A 61 -4.15 4.57 6.79
C ALA A 61 -4.26 5.07 5.33
N LEU A 62 -3.49 6.09 4.93
CA LEU A 62 -3.60 6.72 3.62
C LEU A 62 -2.25 7.24 3.15
N ILE A 63 -1.93 6.95 1.90
CA ILE A 63 -0.77 7.49 1.19
C ILE A 63 -1.27 8.25 -0.03
N ARG A 64 -0.69 9.43 -0.25
CA ARG A 64 -0.94 10.27 -1.42
C ARG A 64 0.35 10.48 -2.18
N VAL A 65 0.36 10.07 -3.45
CA VAL A 65 1.45 10.33 -4.38
C VAL A 65 0.94 11.39 -5.35
N PRO A 66 1.52 12.61 -5.35
CA PRO A 66 1.14 13.63 -6.33
C PRO A 66 1.54 13.17 -7.74
N ALA A 67 1.00 13.83 -8.77
CA ALA A 67 1.47 13.62 -10.13
C ALA A 67 2.94 14.06 -10.26
N CYS A 68 3.86 13.10 -10.16
CA CYS A 68 5.29 13.37 -10.21
C CYS A 68 5.68 13.86 -11.62
N PRO A 69 6.37 15.01 -11.74
CA PRO A 69 6.84 15.53 -13.02
C PRO A 69 7.97 14.62 -13.54
N SER A 70 7.56 13.68 -14.37
CA SER A 70 8.32 12.58 -14.96
C SER A 70 7.45 12.08 -16.12
N GLY A 71 7.99 11.30 -17.06
CA GLY A 71 7.27 10.88 -18.26
C GLY A 71 6.11 9.91 -17.97
N ASN A 72 6.11 8.75 -18.61
CA ASN A 72 5.10 7.69 -18.41
C ASN A 72 5.68 6.44 -17.73
N GLU A 73 6.86 6.56 -17.12
CA GLU A 73 7.55 5.49 -16.41
C GLU A 73 6.86 5.08 -15.09
N TRP A 74 7.27 3.92 -14.57
CA TRP A 74 6.88 3.45 -13.25
C TRP A 74 7.88 3.92 -12.20
N LEU A 75 7.38 4.58 -11.18
CA LEU A 75 8.13 5.03 -10.02
C LEU A 75 8.01 4.00 -8.90
N ALA A 76 9.13 3.62 -8.30
CA ALA A 76 9.18 2.65 -7.22
C ALA A 76 9.44 3.34 -5.87
N PHE A 77 8.55 3.07 -4.90
CA PHE A 77 8.70 3.54 -3.53
C PHE A 77 8.93 2.34 -2.61
N ALA A 78 9.98 2.42 -1.78
CA ALA A 78 10.26 1.40 -0.78
C ALA A 78 9.35 1.59 0.44
N GLY A 79 8.77 0.50 0.93
CA GLY A 79 7.81 0.54 2.03
C GLY A 79 7.15 -0.81 2.27
N GLY A 80 5.92 -0.79 2.76
CA GLY A 80 5.15 -1.99 3.00
C GLY A 80 3.91 -1.79 3.87
N TYR A 81 3.48 -2.90 4.44
CA TYR A 81 2.27 -3.01 5.27
C TYR A 81 2.67 -3.33 6.71
N THR A 82 2.07 -2.63 7.67
CA THR A 82 2.22 -2.89 9.10
C THR A 82 0.88 -3.41 9.64
N VAL A 83 0.85 -4.63 10.16
CA VAL A 83 -0.40 -5.33 10.55
C VAL A 83 -0.29 -5.92 11.94
N ARG A 84 -1.43 -6.10 12.64
CA ARG A 84 -1.48 -6.77 13.95
C ARG A 84 -1.30 -8.29 13.89
N GLY A 85 -1.57 -8.90 12.73
CA GLY A 85 -1.46 -10.33 12.46
C GLY A 85 -1.76 -10.66 11.00
N PRO A 86 -1.74 -11.95 10.59
CA PRO A 86 -2.12 -12.37 9.25
C PRO A 86 -3.51 -11.87 8.86
N VAL A 87 -3.64 -11.20 7.72
CA VAL A 87 -4.88 -10.54 7.29
C VAL A 87 -4.92 -10.33 5.78
N CYS A 88 -6.12 -10.41 5.20
CA CYS A 88 -6.38 -9.91 3.86
C CYS A 88 -6.63 -8.40 3.93
N VAL A 89 -5.62 -7.59 3.60
CA VAL A 89 -5.66 -6.14 3.73
C VAL A 89 -6.63 -5.54 2.70
N PRO A 90 -7.75 -4.92 3.12
CA PRO A 90 -8.66 -4.25 2.20
C PRO A 90 -8.13 -2.84 1.88
N LEU A 91 -7.92 -2.58 0.60
CA LEU A 91 -7.45 -1.28 0.10
C LEU A 91 -8.52 -0.59 -0.75
N VAL A 92 -8.48 0.73 -0.75
CA VAL A 92 -9.18 1.61 -1.67
C VAL A 92 -8.12 2.42 -2.42
N VAL A 93 -8.08 2.24 -3.74
CA VAL A 93 -7.15 2.95 -4.63
C VAL A 93 -7.92 3.98 -5.42
N ARG A 94 -7.43 5.22 -5.47
CA ARG A 94 -7.97 6.29 -6.30
C ARG A 94 -6.93 6.79 -7.28
N ALA A 95 -7.29 6.86 -8.55
CA ALA A 95 -6.47 7.40 -9.62
C ALA A 95 -7.39 7.81 -10.79
N HIS A 96 -6.99 8.79 -11.59
CA HIS A 96 -7.76 9.26 -12.76
C HIS A 96 -9.24 9.59 -12.45
N GLY A 97 -9.53 10.14 -11.27
CA GLY A 97 -10.91 10.42 -10.83
C GLY A 97 -11.78 9.19 -10.57
N ARG A 98 -11.20 7.98 -10.61
CA ARG A 98 -11.86 6.70 -10.35
C ARG A 98 -11.40 6.12 -9.02
N GLN A 99 -12.23 5.24 -8.47
CA GLN A 99 -11.93 4.48 -7.26
C GLN A 99 -12.11 2.99 -7.54
N GLU A 100 -11.16 2.17 -7.07
CA GLU A 100 -11.24 0.70 -7.11
C GLU A 100 -10.89 0.11 -5.74
N ARG A 101 -11.52 -1.02 -5.40
CA ARG A 101 -11.17 -1.80 -4.21
C ARG A 101 -10.12 -2.83 -4.58
N ALA A 102 -9.13 -3.01 -3.72
CA ALA A 102 -8.11 -4.03 -3.84
C ALA A 102 -7.99 -4.85 -2.56
N ARG A 103 -7.36 -6.02 -2.68
CA ARG A 103 -7.06 -6.89 -1.55
C ARG A 103 -5.62 -7.35 -1.66
N VAL A 104 -4.89 -7.32 -0.55
CA VAL A 104 -3.49 -7.77 -0.48
C VAL A 104 -3.36 -8.81 0.63
N SER A 105 -2.88 -9.99 0.27
CA SER A 105 -2.63 -11.10 1.19
C SER A 105 -1.38 -10.83 2.02
N VAL A 106 -1.52 -10.68 3.34
CA VAL A 106 -0.39 -10.52 4.28
C VAL A 106 -0.43 -11.63 5.32
N GLY A 107 0.51 -12.56 5.25
CA GLY A 107 0.60 -13.75 6.13
C GLY A 107 -0.49 -14.79 5.93
N ALA A 108 -1.59 -14.45 5.25
CA ALA A 108 -2.68 -15.34 4.88
C ALA A 108 -3.27 -14.91 3.53
N ALA A 109 -3.75 -15.87 2.75
CA ALA A 109 -4.40 -15.61 1.48
C ALA A 109 -5.75 -14.91 1.67
N CYS A 110 -6.01 -13.92 0.81
CA CYS A 110 -7.34 -13.53 0.37
C CYS A 110 -7.93 -14.60 -0.59
#